data_AF-I3R1W7-F1
#
_entry.id   AF-I3R1W7-F1
#
_cell.length_a   1.000
_cell.length_b   1.000
_cell.length_c   1.000
_cell.angle_alpha   90.00
_cell.angle_beta   90.00
_cell.angle_gamma   90.00
#
_symmetry.space_group_name_H-M   'P 1'
#
loop_
_entity.id
_entity.type
_entity.pdbx_description
1 polymer ?
#
loop_
_entity_poly.entity_id
_entity_poly.type
_entity_poly.pdbx_seq_one_letter_code
_entity_poly.pdbx_strand_id
1 'polypeptide(L)'
;MGWLILVVSGVFGPIQDIIALAMLVLVPLAVRLADTPRRDGTRSGWYRIAVVGQPMMALLGVFSLTMPPGAAAVLTALPWAATTGAVAGFGAWRLLQRGPWPIEELSVDAGLLYIVVGGAALLFDRAGVSLVFEPIIVTLTIVHFHYAGSALPILAGMAGRHDPGGQFDSLFRVTTAIIVVGPGIIGTGITAVALDFPLAATIEFIAVAFFTTAVALFSVAVIAGVLPLLSSWPQRLLLGGASLAVTVSMGFAVVYGFARATGGTYFGIGPQSFGTMVTYHGQLNAYGFAVPALVGWRLAIPESRARSPGIPISRLTGGWSIGEDFLERRELTGDATVSGMMDEVDAYQSDRFDPSAVAPSVRRFFERSGDYELAVSPDWKTPWRQLAILYRPVATWIGQLSVPLVSATGELALSGRVVAVNGVDAQTGDRAWVRSNAGRATGADSMTYVGIYDRYVSTGRSYLRVTFPLSGSNLTGILRVENGGADGEALVLSSFPEGGNGDDAGLYLLVGGGSVRLPLNETLVVEPDDESGSVHAVHRVELLGVRVFTLRYDIRLAVGR
;
A
#
# COMPACT_ATOMS: atom_id res chain seq x y z
N MET A 1 18.70 6.92 -28.02
CA MET A 1 19.23 6.66 -29.39
C MET A 1 18.48 5.55 -30.12
N GLY A 2 18.29 4.36 -29.55
CA GLY A 2 17.61 3.24 -30.24
C GLY A 2 16.21 3.57 -30.80
N TRP A 3 15.36 4.25 -30.02
CA TRP A 3 14.02 4.64 -30.50
C TRP A 3 14.06 5.64 -31.68
N LEU A 4 14.94 6.64 -31.62
CA LEU A 4 15.09 7.62 -32.71
C LEU A 4 15.50 6.95 -34.02
N ILE A 5 16.35 5.92 -33.95
CA ILE A 5 16.76 5.14 -35.12
C ILE A 5 15.56 4.43 -35.75
N LEU A 6 14.67 3.84 -34.95
CA LEU A 6 13.48 3.14 -35.44
C LEU A 6 12.52 4.09 -36.18
N VAL A 7 12.20 5.24 -35.58
CA VAL A 7 11.33 6.24 -36.20
C VAL A 7 11.92 6.77 -37.51
N VAL A 8 13.21 7.12 -37.51
CA VAL A 8 13.89 7.62 -38.72
C VAL A 8 13.96 6.56 -39.81
N SER A 9 14.11 5.28 -39.44
CA SER A 9 14.19 4.18 -40.39
C SER A 9 12.85 3.81 -41.06
N GLY A 10 11.72 4.31 -40.56
CA GLY A 10 10.39 4.03 -41.12
C GLY A 10 9.98 2.55 -41.07
N VAL A 11 10.62 1.77 -40.19
CA VAL A 11 10.39 0.31 -40.07
C VAL A 11 8.99 -0.02 -39.56
N PHE A 12 8.37 0.90 -38.84
CA PHE A 12 7.11 0.69 -38.13
C PHE A 12 6.02 1.67 -38.58
N GLY A 13 4.76 1.24 -38.39
CA GLY A 13 3.61 2.13 -38.45
C GLY A 13 3.43 2.92 -37.14
N PRO A 14 2.51 3.91 -37.12
CA PRO A 14 2.34 4.82 -35.99
C PRO A 14 2.05 4.14 -34.64
N ILE A 15 1.35 3.00 -34.63
CA ILE A 15 1.04 2.25 -33.41
C ILE A 15 2.28 1.53 -32.88
N GLN A 16 3.02 0.85 -33.76
CA GLN A 16 4.23 0.13 -33.37
C GLN A 16 5.33 1.11 -32.89
N ASP A 17 5.41 2.31 -33.46
CA ASP A 17 6.34 3.36 -33.01
C ASP A 17 6.12 3.77 -31.55
N ILE A 18 4.85 3.95 -31.15
CA ILE A 18 4.52 4.31 -29.77
C ILE A 18 4.66 3.11 -28.81
N ILE A 19 4.42 1.88 -29.27
CA ILE A 19 4.74 0.68 -28.48
C ILE A 19 6.26 0.60 -28.25
N ALA A 20 7.06 0.78 -29.30
CA ALA A 20 8.51 0.79 -29.19
C ALA A 20 9.03 1.94 -28.31
N LEU A 21 8.40 3.13 -28.39
CA LEU A 21 8.70 4.25 -27.49
C LEU A 21 8.45 3.88 -26.02
N ALA A 22 7.32 3.23 -25.74
CA ALA A 22 7.00 2.78 -24.40
C ALA A 22 8.06 1.83 -23.86
N MET A 23 8.43 0.81 -24.66
CA MET A 23 9.41 -0.19 -24.27
C MET A 23 10.80 0.40 -24.06
N LEU A 24 11.27 1.24 -24.98
CA LEU A 24 12.65 1.72 -25.01
C LEU A 24 12.88 2.98 -24.15
N VAL A 25 11.84 3.77 -23.88
CA VAL A 25 11.97 5.11 -23.27
C VAL A 25 11.08 5.25 -22.05
N LEU A 26 9.76 5.08 -22.19
CA LEU A 26 8.83 5.46 -21.11
C LEU A 26 8.98 4.59 -19.87
N VAL A 27 8.96 3.26 -20.04
CA VAL A 27 9.08 2.32 -18.93
C VAL A 27 10.38 2.50 -18.16
N PRO A 28 11.57 2.54 -18.79
CA PRO A 28 12.80 2.75 -18.04
C PRO A 28 12.87 4.12 -17.35
N LEU A 29 12.28 5.18 -17.91
CA LEU A 29 12.16 6.47 -17.23
C LEU A 29 11.23 6.38 -16.02
N ALA A 30 10.05 5.79 -16.19
CA ALA A 30 9.03 5.66 -15.16
C ALA A 30 9.49 4.80 -13.97
N VAL A 31 10.12 3.65 -14.23
CA VAL A 31 10.66 2.77 -13.17
C VAL A 31 11.76 3.47 -12.38
N ARG A 32 12.65 4.22 -13.05
CA ARG A 32 13.71 4.98 -12.37
C ARG A 32 13.18 6.17 -11.58
N LEU A 33 12.07 6.77 -11.99
CA LEU A 33 11.39 7.82 -11.25
C LEU A 33 10.74 7.28 -9.97
N ALA A 34 10.34 6.00 -9.99
CA ALA A 34 9.76 5.28 -8.87
C ALA A 34 10.79 4.58 -7.94
N ASP A 35 12.10 4.88 -8.06
CA ASP A 35 13.12 4.27 -7.21
C ASP A 35 12.80 4.46 -5.72
N THR A 36 12.90 3.40 -4.94
CA THR A 36 12.53 3.38 -3.51
C THR A 36 13.56 2.52 -2.78
N PRO A 37 14.73 3.07 -2.44
CA PRO A 37 15.71 2.35 -1.65
C PRO A 37 15.17 2.08 -0.25
N ARG A 38 15.66 0.99 0.36
CA ARG A 38 15.45 0.72 1.78
C ARG A 38 16.30 1.67 2.62
N ARG A 39 16.06 1.68 3.94
CA ARG A 39 16.83 2.47 4.91
C ARG A 39 18.33 2.21 4.88
N ASP A 40 18.75 1.00 4.53
CA ASP A 40 20.16 0.62 4.38
C ASP A 40 20.75 0.98 3.01
N GLY A 41 20.00 1.70 2.16
CA GLY A 41 20.38 2.07 0.80
C GLY A 41 20.24 0.94 -0.22
N THR A 42 19.91 -0.29 0.20
CA THR A 42 19.72 -1.41 -0.73
C THR A 42 18.41 -1.28 -1.51
N ARG A 43 18.37 -1.85 -2.71
CA ARG A 43 17.17 -1.90 -3.55
C ARG A 43 16.55 -3.29 -3.54
N SER A 44 15.23 -3.35 -3.72
CA SER A 44 14.52 -4.63 -3.82
C SER A 44 15.02 -5.46 -5.01
N GLY A 45 14.93 -6.79 -4.90
CA GLY A 45 15.25 -7.69 -5.99
C GLY A 45 14.40 -7.41 -7.23
N TRP A 46 13.12 -7.12 -7.04
CA TRP A 46 12.18 -6.74 -8.10
C TRP A 46 12.65 -5.52 -8.90
N TYR A 47 13.07 -4.45 -8.21
CA TYR A 47 13.61 -3.26 -8.88
C TYR A 47 14.88 -3.58 -9.68
N ARG A 48 15.80 -4.35 -9.08
CA ARG A 48 17.05 -4.72 -9.75
C ARG A 48 16.80 -5.51 -11.04
N ILE A 49 15.90 -6.49 -11.00
CA ILE A 49 15.49 -7.26 -12.18
C ILE A 49 14.86 -6.33 -13.22
N ALA A 50 13.94 -5.48 -12.80
CA ALA A 50 13.23 -4.53 -13.65
C ALA A 50 14.11 -3.46 -14.30
N VAL A 51 15.30 -3.16 -13.77
CA VAL A 51 16.20 -2.12 -14.31
C VAL A 51 17.38 -2.72 -15.08
N VAL A 52 18.02 -3.78 -14.57
CA VAL A 52 19.26 -4.31 -15.16
C VAL A 52 18.98 -5.06 -16.47
N GLY A 53 17.95 -5.92 -16.50
CA GLY A 53 17.62 -6.70 -17.71
C GLY A 53 16.90 -5.89 -18.79
N GLN A 54 16.31 -4.76 -18.41
CA GLN A 54 15.33 -4.03 -19.21
C GLN A 54 15.80 -3.64 -20.63
N PRO A 55 17.02 -3.14 -20.88
CA PRO A 55 17.41 -2.71 -22.23
C PRO A 55 17.39 -3.85 -23.25
N MET A 56 17.89 -5.03 -22.87
CA MET A 56 17.88 -6.20 -23.74
C MET A 56 16.47 -6.73 -23.96
N MET A 57 15.67 -6.80 -22.89
CA MET A 57 14.29 -7.30 -22.99
C MET A 57 13.39 -6.36 -23.80
N ALA A 58 13.63 -5.05 -23.73
CA ALA A 58 12.94 -4.08 -24.56
C ALA A 58 13.28 -4.25 -26.05
N LEU A 59 14.55 -4.50 -26.39
CA LEU A 59 14.96 -4.77 -27.77
C LEU A 59 14.31 -6.05 -28.31
N LEU A 60 14.22 -7.11 -27.51
CA LEU A 60 13.53 -8.35 -27.90
C LEU A 60 12.02 -8.12 -28.06
N GLY A 61 11.40 -7.36 -27.15
CA GLY A 61 10.00 -6.95 -27.27
C GLY A 61 9.72 -6.16 -28.55
N VAL A 62 10.57 -5.18 -28.88
CA VAL A 62 10.46 -4.42 -30.13
C VAL A 62 10.70 -5.29 -31.35
N PHE A 63 11.68 -6.19 -31.29
CA PHE A 63 11.96 -7.13 -32.37
C PHE A 63 10.78 -8.08 -32.63
N SER A 64 10.02 -8.47 -31.59
CA SER A 64 8.79 -9.23 -31.79
C SER A 64 7.75 -8.50 -32.66
N LEU A 65 7.82 -7.17 -32.75
CA LEU A 65 6.91 -6.35 -33.55
C LEU A 65 7.19 -6.41 -35.05
N THR A 66 8.37 -6.85 -35.47
CA THR A 66 8.71 -7.04 -36.89
C THR A 66 8.29 -8.41 -37.42
N MET A 67 7.85 -9.30 -36.54
CA MET A 67 7.45 -10.67 -36.87
C MET A 67 5.94 -10.78 -37.11
N PRO A 68 5.49 -11.67 -38.01
CA PRO A 68 4.10 -12.06 -38.06
C PRO A 68 3.70 -12.78 -36.75
N PRO A 69 2.42 -12.72 -36.32
CA PRO A 69 1.96 -13.45 -35.15
C PRO A 69 2.24 -14.95 -35.24
N GLY A 70 2.73 -15.53 -34.13
CA GLY A 70 3.11 -16.94 -34.06
C GLY A 70 4.10 -17.22 -32.92
N ALA A 71 4.52 -18.48 -32.79
CA ALA A 71 5.35 -18.94 -31.67
C ALA A 71 6.67 -18.15 -31.53
N ALA A 72 7.35 -17.83 -32.63
CA ALA A 72 8.60 -17.06 -32.61
C ALA A 72 8.39 -15.62 -32.07
N ALA A 73 7.30 -14.96 -32.46
CA ALA A 73 6.95 -13.63 -31.98
C ALA A 73 6.61 -13.66 -30.48
N VAL A 74 5.90 -14.68 -30.01
CA VAL A 74 5.61 -14.87 -28.58
C VAL A 74 6.89 -15.12 -27.77
N LEU A 75 7.75 -16.02 -28.23
CA LEU A 75 9.01 -16.35 -27.54
C LEU A 75 9.94 -15.14 -27.43
N THR A 76 9.96 -14.28 -28.46
CA THR A 76 10.75 -13.03 -28.44
C THR A 76 10.10 -11.91 -27.62
N ALA A 77 8.76 -11.90 -27.49
CA ALA A 77 8.03 -10.96 -26.63
C ALA A 77 8.03 -11.36 -25.14
N LEU A 78 8.15 -12.65 -24.83
CA LEU A 78 8.12 -13.19 -23.47
C LEU A 78 9.07 -12.48 -22.48
N PRO A 79 10.32 -12.16 -22.85
CA PRO A 79 11.23 -11.46 -21.94
C PRO A 79 10.76 -10.03 -21.61
N TRP A 80 10.12 -9.33 -22.55
CA TRP A 80 9.49 -8.03 -22.25
C TRP A 80 8.31 -8.19 -21.31
N ALA A 81 7.42 -9.15 -21.56
CA ALA A 81 6.29 -9.43 -20.68
C ALA A 81 6.77 -9.81 -19.25
N ALA A 82 7.81 -10.62 -19.12
CA ALA A 82 8.45 -10.92 -17.84
C ALA A 82 9.01 -9.67 -17.14
N THR A 83 9.57 -8.73 -17.91
CA THR A 83 10.04 -7.44 -17.39
C THR A 83 8.87 -6.62 -16.83
N THR A 84 7.73 -6.55 -17.54
CA THR A 84 6.53 -5.89 -17.00
C THR A 84 6.03 -6.56 -15.72
N GLY A 85 6.14 -7.90 -15.62
CA GLY A 85 5.86 -8.64 -14.39
C GLY A 85 6.80 -8.28 -13.24
N ALA A 86 8.10 -8.09 -13.50
CA ALA A 86 9.05 -7.63 -12.49
C ALA A 86 8.76 -6.19 -12.02
N VAL A 87 8.36 -5.30 -12.93
CA VAL A 87 7.91 -3.93 -12.60
C VAL A 87 6.65 -3.97 -11.73
N ALA A 88 5.67 -4.81 -12.06
CA ALA A 88 4.48 -5.00 -11.25
C ALA A 88 4.82 -5.60 -9.87
N GLY A 89 5.75 -6.57 -9.81
CA GLY A 89 6.28 -7.10 -8.55
C GLY A 89 6.95 -6.03 -7.69
N PHE A 90 7.63 -5.06 -8.30
CA PHE A 90 8.18 -3.90 -7.60
C PHE A 90 7.09 -2.97 -7.04
N GLY A 91 6.05 -2.67 -7.81
CA GLY A 91 4.87 -1.93 -7.34
C GLY A 91 4.15 -2.64 -6.19
N ALA A 92 3.93 -3.95 -6.31
CA ALA A 92 3.34 -4.78 -5.25
C ALA A 92 4.21 -4.77 -3.98
N TRP A 93 5.52 -4.91 -4.12
CA TRP A 93 6.45 -4.85 -3.00
C TRP A 93 6.38 -3.50 -2.26
N ARG A 94 6.37 -2.37 -2.98
CA ARG A 94 6.21 -1.04 -2.38
C ARG A 94 4.88 -0.91 -1.63
N LEU A 95 3.79 -1.33 -2.27
CA LEU A 95 2.45 -1.29 -1.67
C LEU A 95 2.38 -2.14 -0.40
N LEU A 96 2.92 -3.36 -0.42
CA LEU A 96 2.90 -4.26 0.74
C LEU A 96 3.78 -3.76 1.90
N GLN A 97 4.88 -3.06 1.63
CA GLN A 97 5.75 -2.49 2.67
C GLN A 97 5.13 -1.26 3.35
N ARG A 98 4.38 -0.47 2.59
CA ARG A 98 3.87 0.83 3.01
C ARG A 98 2.40 0.79 3.46
N GLY A 99 1.60 -0.08 2.85
CA GLY A 99 0.14 -0.01 2.85
C GLY A 99 -0.39 0.96 1.77
N PRO A 100 -1.72 1.13 1.66
CA PRO A 100 -2.35 1.92 0.60
C PRO A 100 -2.18 3.44 0.75
N TRP A 101 -1.63 3.93 1.86
CA TRP A 101 -1.53 5.36 2.16
C TRP A 101 -0.08 5.86 2.18
N PRO A 102 0.21 7.06 1.65
CA PRO A 102 -0.73 8.03 1.08
C PRO A 102 -1.10 7.74 -0.40
N ILE A 103 -2.05 8.49 -0.96
CA ILE A 103 -2.64 8.24 -2.29
C ILE A 103 -1.65 8.51 -3.43
N GLU A 104 -0.76 9.48 -3.28
CA GLU A 104 0.27 9.78 -4.27
C GLU A 104 1.21 8.59 -4.49
N GLU A 105 1.59 7.89 -3.42
CA GLU A 105 2.40 6.68 -3.54
C GLU A 105 1.59 5.50 -4.06
N LEU A 106 0.31 5.37 -3.67
CA LEU A 106 -0.59 4.35 -4.24
C LEU A 106 -0.75 4.55 -5.76
N SER A 107 -0.74 5.80 -6.22
CA SER A 107 -0.79 6.13 -7.64
C SER A 107 0.45 5.65 -8.39
N VAL A 108 1.65 5.84 -7.80
CA VAL A 108 2.88 5.29 -8.39
C VAL A 108 2.83 3.76 -8.40
N ASP A 109 2.42 3.13 -7.30
CA ASP A 109 2.33 1.67 -7.20
C ASP A 109 1.33 1.08 -8.19
N ALA A 110 0.16 1.72 -8.37
CA ALA A 110 -0.83 1.34 -9.36
C ALA A 110 -0.28 1.42 -10.78
N GLY A 111 0.44 2.49 -11.12
CA GLY A 111 1.07 2.61 -12.42
C GLY A 111 2.16 1.55 -12.67
N LEU A 112 2.87 1.11 -11.63
CA LEU A 112 3.81 -0.01 -11.74
C LEU A 112 3.08 -1.35 -11.87
N LEU A 113 1.92 -1.52 -11.25
CA LEU A 113 1.13 -2.75 -11.31
C LEU A 113 0.45 -2.94 -12.67
N TYR A 114 -0.20 -1.91 -13.20
CA TYR A 114 -0.98 -1.99 -14.43
C TYR A 114 -0.17 -2.34 -15.67
N ILE A 115 1.13 -2.06 -15.68
CA ILE A 115 2.00 -2.36 -16.83
C ILE A 115 1.99 -3.83 -17.24
N VAL A 116 1.73 -4.75 -16.29
CA VAL A 116 1.66 -6.20 -16.57
C VAL A 116 0.54 -6.54 -17.55
N VAL A 117 -0.54 -5.77 -17.56
CA VAL A 117 -1.64 -5.94 -18.53
C VAL A 117 -1.16 -5.60 -19.93
N GLY A 118 -0.32 -4.56 -20.08
CA GLY A 118 0.31 -4.23 -21.36
C GLY A 118 1.28 -5.30 -21.85
N GLY A 119 2.02 -5.94 -20.94
CA GLY A 119 2.87 -7.09 -21.25
C GLY A 119 2.08 -8.33 -21.66
N ALA A 120 0.99 -8.64 -20.97
CA ALA A 120 0.10 -9.74 -21.32
C ALA A 120 -0.59 -9.49 -22.68
N ALA A 121 -1.06 -8.26 -22.93
CA ALA A 121 -1.64 -7.87 -24.21
C ALA A 121 -0.65 -8.05 -25.36
N LEU A 122 0.64 -7.77 -25.15
CA LEU A 122 1.68 -8.03 -26.16
C LEU A 122 1.75 -9.53 -26.49
N LEU A 123 1.69 -10.42 -25.50
CA LEU A 123 1.72 -11.86 -25.75
C LEU A 123 0.51 -12.33 -26.54
N PHE A 124 -0.70 -11.84 -26.22
CA PHE A 124 -1.91 -12.14 -26.99
C PHE A 124 -1.82 -11.63 -28.43
N ASP A 125 -1.38 -10.38 -28.60
CA ASP A 125 -1.19 -9.72 -29.90
C ASP A 125 -0.12 -10.43 -30.76
N ARG A 126 0.96 -10.93 -30.15
CA ARG A 126 1.98 -11.75 -30.84
C ARG A 126 1.57 -13.20 -31.05
N ALA A 127 0.62 -13.71 -30.28
CA ALA A 127 0.02 -15.04 -30.50
C ALA A 127 -1.08 -15.03 -31.56
N GLY A 128 -1.57 -13.85 -31.98
CA GLY A 128 -2.73 -13.73 -32.87
C GLY A 128 -4.05 -14.11 -32.17
N VAL A 129 -4.10 -13.99 -30.85
CA VAL A 129 -5.27 -14.32 -30.02
C VAL A 129 -5.97 -13.03 -29.62
N SER A 130 -7.21 -12.84 -30.04
CA SER A 130 -8.00 -11.65 -29.71
C SER A 130 -9.09 -11.87 -28.65
N LEU A 131 -9.28 -13.12 -28.21
CA LEU A 131 -10.36 -13.53 -27.30
C LEU A 131 -11.73 -13.09 -27.86
N VAL A 132 -12.46 -12.25 -27.13
CA VAL A 132 -13.76 -11.67 -27.52
C VAL A 132 -13.63 -10.30 -28.19
N PHE A 133 -12.41 -9.78 -28.31
CA PHE A 133 -12.16 -8.43 -28.81
C PHE A 133 -11.79 -8.43 -30.29
N GLU A 134 -11.98 -7.28 -30.95
CA GLU A 134 -11.34 -7.02 -32.23
C GLU A 134 -9.81 -7.00 -32.08
N PRO A 135 -9.03 -7.56 -33.03
CA PRO A 135 -7.57 -7.63 -32.91
C PRO A 135 -6.89 -6.29 -32.60
N ILE A 136 -7.39 -5.20 -33.19
CA ILE A 136 -6.86 -3.85 -32.97
C ILE A 136 -6.99 -3.40 -31.50
N ILE A 137 -8.04 -3.84 -30.79
CA ILE A 137 -8.24 -3.51 -29.38
C ILE A 137 -7.15 -4.16 -28.52
N VAL A 138 -6.73 -5.38 -28.85
CA VAL A 138 -5.62 -6.05 -28.14
C VAL A 138 -4.30 -5.29 -28.38
N THR A 139 -4.00 -4.89 -29.62
CA THR A 139 -2.83 -4.07 -29.91
C THR A 139 -2.87 -2.72 -29.17
N LEU A 140 -4.02 -2.05 -29.17
CA LEU A 140 -4.19 -0.78 -28.45
C LEU A 140 -4.14 -0.96 -26.92
N THR A 141 -4.45 -2.14 -26.39
CA THR A 141 -4.32 -2.45 -24.95
C THR A 141 -2.86 -2.40 -24.52
N ILE A 142 -1.92 -2.82 -25.39
CA ILE A 142 -0.48 -2.66 -25.15
C ILE A 142 -0.18 -1.18 -24.90
N VAL A 143 -0.64 -0.30 -25.80
CA VAL A 143 -0.43 1.15 -25.67
C VAL A 143 -1.07 1.66 -24.38
N HIS A 144 -2.39 1.50 -24.21
CA HIS A 144 -3.10 2.13 -23.10
C HIS A 144 -2.54 1.73 -21.72
N PHE A 145 -2.12 0.49 -21.52
CA PHE A 145 -1.56 0.07 -20.22
C PHE A 145 -0.11 0.49 -19.97
N HIS A 146 0.66 0.85 -21.01
CA HIS A 146 1.97 1.51 -20.82
C HIS A 146 1.84 3.03 -20.60
N TYR A 147 0.82 3.67 -21.17
CA TYR A 147 0.61 5.12 -21.10
C TYR A 147 -0.41 5.51 -20.01
N ALA A 148 -1.70 5.29 -20.26
CA ALA A 148 -2.78 5.65 -19.34
C ALA A 148 -2.79 4.77 -18.08
N GLY A 149 -2.43 3.49 -18.21
CA GLY A 149 -2.34 2.55 -17.09
C GLY A 149 -1.08 2.70 -16.24
N SER A 150 0.06 3.07 -16.83
CA SER A 150 1.35 3.13 -16.12
C SER A 150 1.92 4.54 -15.98
N ALA A 151 2.22 5.23 -17.08
CA ALA A 151 2.81 6.57 -17.03
C ALA A 151 1.92 7.59 -16.30
N LEU A 152 0.63 7.69 -16.64
CA LEU A 152 -0.27 8.68 -16.05
C LEU A 152 -0.38 8.55 -14.51
N PRO A 153 -0.64 7.36 -13.91
CA PRO A 153 -0.65 7.22 -12.46
C PRO A 153 0.71 7.51 -11.79
N ILE A 154 1.83 7.15 -12.42
CA ILE A 154 3.17 7.49 -11.89
C ILE A 154 3.36 9.00 -11.86
N LEU A 155 3.02 9.69 -12.95
CA LEU A 155 3.11 11.15 -13.06
C LEU A 155 2.17 11.86 -12.08
N ALA A 156 0.97 11.32 -11.88
CA ALA A 156 0.04 11.78 -10.84
C ALA A 156 0.65 11.61 -9.44
N GLY A 157 1.29 10.48 -9.14
CA GLY A 157 2.00 10.32 -7.88
C GLY A 157 3.11 11.35 -7.66
N MET A 158 3.91 11.67 -8.70
CA MET A 158 4.97 12.67 -8.59
C MET A 158 4.45 14.07 -8.32
N ALA A 159 3.35 14.46 -8.98
CA ALA A 159 2.71 15.75 -8.73
C ALA A 159 2.18 15.84 -7.29
N GLY A 160 1.67 14.74 -6.73
CA GLY A 160 1.08 14.71 -5.39
C GLY A 160 2.07 14.85 -4.25
N ARG A 161 3.36 14.63 -4.53
CA ARG A 161 4.44 14.86 -3.57
C ARG A 161 4.79 16.35 -3.39
N HIS A 162 4.41 17.24 -4.33
CA HIS A 162 4.85 18.65 -4.34
C HIS A 162 3.98 19.64 -3.57
N ASP A 163 2.66 19.41 -3.46
CA ASP A 163 1.74 20.35 -2.79
C ASP A 163 0.80 19.65 -1.77
N PRO A 164 1.36 18.95 -0.77
CA PRO A 164 0.54 18.29 0.23
C PRO A 164 -0.14 19.29 1.15
N GLY A 165 -1.48 19.22 1.23
CA GLY A 165 -2.25 20.12 2.10
C GLY A 165 -2.41 21.56 1.56
N GLY A 166 -1.99 21.83 0.33
CA GLY A 166 -2.23 23.10 -0.35
C GLY A 166 -3.68 23.30 -0.79
N GLN A 167 -3.96 24.43 -1.44
CA GLN A 167 -5.31 24.82 -1.83
C GLN A 167 -5.99 23.82 -2.79
N PHE A 168 -5.20 23.08 -3.58
CA PHE A 168 -5.70 22.09 -4.55
C PHE A 168 -5.65 20.65 -4.06
N ASP A 169 -5.22 20.40 -2.81
CA ASP A 169 -4.97 19.06 -2.26
C ASP A 169 -6.19 18.13 -2.35
N SER A 170 -7.39 18.63 -2.05
CA SER A 170 -8.62 17.82 -2.18
C SER A 170 -8.91 17.42 -3.63
N LEU A 171 -8.85 18.38 -4.56
CA LEU A 171 -9.03 18.14 -6.00
C LEU A 171 -7.99 17.15 -6.52
N PHE A 172 -6.74 17.32 -6.07
CA PHE A 172 -5.62 16.47 -6.41
C PHE A 172 -5.85 15.02 -5.96
N ARG A 173 -6.24 14.81 -4.69
CA ARG A 173 -6.53 13.48 -4.16
C ARG A 173 -7.67 12.79 -4.91
N VAL A 174 -8.77 13.50 -5.17
CA VAL A 174 -9.94 12.95 -5.87
C VAL A 174 -9.57 12.55 -7.30
N THR A 175 -8.92 13.46 -8.05
CA THR A 175 -8.53 13.18 -9.44
C THR A 175 -7.49 12.06 -9.53
N THR A 176 -6.52 12.01 -8.60
CA THR A 176 -5.55 10.91 -8.50
C THR A 176 -6.23 9.59 -8.20
N ALA A 177 -7.20 9.54 -7.27
CA ALA A 177 -7.96 8.33 -7.00
C ALA A 177 -8.71 7.82 -8.25
N ILE A 178 -9.32 8.74 -9.02
CA ILE A 178 -9.97 8.40 -10.30
C ILE A 178 -8.95 7.90 -11.32
N ILE A 179 -7.76 8.50 -11.41
CA ILE A 179 -6.66 8.04 -12.28
C ILE A 179 -6.23 6.62 -11.92
N VAL A 180 -6.19 6.27 -10.62
CA VAL A 180 -5.82 4.93 -10.14
C VAL A 180 -6.85 3.87 -10.53
N VAL A 181 -8.15 4.14 -10.39
CA VAL A 181 -9.19 3.13 -10.68
C VAL A 181 -9.67 3.16 -12.14
N GLY A 182 -9.48 4.28 -12.83
CA GLY A 182 -10.02 4.55 -14.16
C GLY A 182 -9.66 3.54 -15.24
N PRO A 183 -8.39 3.13 -15.40
CA PRO A 183 -8.01 2.11 -16.38
C PRO A 183 -8.80 0.80 -16.22
N GLY A 184 -9.03 0.35 -14.98
CA GLY A 184 -9.81 -0.84 -14.69
C GLY A 184 -11.30 -0.69 -15.04
N ILE A 185 -11.90 0.47 -14.70
CA ILE A 185 -13.30 0.76 -15.02
C ILE A 185 -13.52 0.84 -16.54
N ILE A 186 -12.66 1.57 -17.26
CA ILE A 186 -12.74 1.70 -18.72
C ILE A 186 -12.55 0.33 -19.39
N GLY A 187 -11.54 -0.45 -18.96
CA GLY A 187 -11.32 -1.81 -19.48
C GLY A 187 -12.52 -2.74 -19.25
N THR A 188 -13.19 -2.62 -18.10
CA THR A 188 -14.43 -3.36 -17.81
C THR A 188 -15.57 -2.94 -18.75
N GLY A 189 -15.71 -1.63 -19.03
CA GLY A 189 -16.67 -1.12 -20.00
C GLY A 189 -16.44 -1.63 -21.42
N ILE A 190 -15.20 -1.59 -21.90
CA ILE A 190 -14.80 -2.13 -23.22
C ILE A 190 -15.10 -3.63 -23.29
N THR A 191 -14.81 -4.38 -22.23
CA THR A 191 -15.13 -5.81 -22.13
C THR A 191 -16.63 -6.06 -22.17
N ALA A 192 -17.43 -5.23 -21.48
CA ALA A 192 -18.88 -5.35 -21.50
C ALA A 192 -19.47 -5.07 -22.89
N VAL A 193 -18.90 -4.12 -23.64
CA VAL A 193 -19.28 -3.85 -25.03
C VAL A 193 -18.93 -5.03 -25.94
N ALA A 194 -17.74 -5.62 -25.78
CA ALA A 194 -17.33 -6.80 -26.56
C ALA A 194 -18.20 -8.04 -26.29
N LEU A 195 -18.90 -8.07 -25.15
CA LEU A 195 -19.83 -9.14 -24.76
C LEU A 195 -21.30 -8.82 -25.03
N ASP A 196 -21.58 -7.73 -25.77
CA ASP A 196 -22.93 -7.29 -26.14
C ASP A 196 -23.86 -7.04 -24.92
N PHE A 197 -23.32 -6.60 -23.78
CA PHE A 197 -24.15 -6.22 -22.65
C PHE A 197 -25.00 -4.98 -22.96
N PRO A 198 -26.30 -4.96 -22.58
CA PRO A 198 -27.16 -3.80 -22.77
C PRO A 198 -26.58 -2.54 -22.13
N LEU A 199 -26.68 -1.40 -22.81
CA LEU A 199 -26.20 -0.08 -22.36
C LEU A 199 -24.67 0.04 -22.17
N ALA A 200 -23.88 -0.99 -22.50
CA ALA A 200 -22.44 -0.98 -22.26
C ALA A 200 -21.71 0.17 -22.97
N ALA A 201 -22.10 0.52 -24.21
CA ALA A 201 -21.51 1.64 -24.96
C ALA A 201 -21.79 2.99 -24.29
N THR A 202 -22.97 3.17 -23.71
CA THR A 202 -23.32 4.39 -22.96
C THR A 202 -22.53 4.47 -21.65
N ILE A 203 -22.40 3.35 -20.94
CA ILE A 203 -21.60 3.27 -19.71
C ILE A 203 -20.12 3.53 -20.02
N GLU A 204 -19.59 2.96 -21.11
CA GLU A 204 -18.22 3.21 -21.59
C GLU A 204 -18.02 4.71 -21.86
N PHE A 205 -18.92 5.35 -22.60
CA PHE A 205 -18.84 6.78 -22.87
C PHE A 205 -18.86 7.63 -21.60
N ILE A 206 -19.77 7.33 -20.66
CA ILE A 206 -19.84 8.05 -19.37
C ILE A 206 -18.54 7.87 -18.58
N ALA A 207 -17.98 6.66 -18.55
CA ALA A 207 -16.71 6.39 -17.88
C ALA A 207 -15.55 7.16 -18.52
N VAL A 208 -15.46 7.18 -19.86
CA VAL A 208 -14.45 7.93 -20.61
C VAL A 208 -14.59 9.44 -20.37
N ALA A 209 -15.82 9.97 -20.40
CA ALA A 209 -16.07 11.39 -20.14
C ALA A 209 -15.70 11.78 -18.71
N PHE A 210 -16.11 10.98 -17.72
CA PHE A 210 -15.75 11.19 -16.32
C PHE A 210 -14.23 11.14 -16.10
N PHE A 211 -13.56 10.13 -16.65
CA PHE A 211 -12.10 10.01 -16.59
C PHE A 211 -11.40 11.19 -17.28
N THR A 212 -11.91 11.64 -18.42
CA THR A 212 -11.40 12.82 -19.13
C THR A 212 -11.51 14.08 -18.27
N THR A 213 -12.67 14.32 -17.65
CA THR A 213 -12.86 15.45 -16.74
C THR A 213 -11.88 15.37 -15.57
N ALA A 214 -11.66 14.18 -15.00
CA ALA A 214 -10.69 14.00 -13.92
C ALA A 214 -9.25 14.33 -14.36
N VAL A 215 -8.82 13.89 -15.55
CA VAL A 215 -7.49 14.20 -16.10
C VAL A 215 -7.32 15.69 -16.42
N ALA A 216 -8.36 16.34 -16.94
CA ALA A 216 -8.35 17.79 -17.19
C ALA A 216 -8.26 18.58 -15.88
N LEU A 217 -9.05 18.22 -14.88
CA LEU A 217 -9.00 18.83 -13.54
C LEU A 217 -7.66 18.58 -12.84
N PHE A 218 -7.09 17.38 -13.00
CA PHE A 218 -5.74 17.07 -12.54
C PHE A 218 -4.71 17.99 -13.20
N SER A 219 -4.83 18.22 -14.51
CA SER A 219 -3.94 19.14 -15.24
C SER A 219 -4.08 20.59 -14.76
N VAL A 220 -5.29 21.05 -14.42
CA VAL A 220 -5.50 22.35 -13.76
C VAL A 220 -4.81 22.39 -12.39
N ALA A 221 -4.94 21.33 -11.58
CA ALA A 221 -4.28 21.25 -10.28
C ALA A 221 -2.75 21.27 -10.41
N VAL A 222 -2.17 20.60 -11.42
CA VAL A 222 -0.73 20.67 -11.71
C VAL A 222 -0.33 22.09 -12.11
N ILE A 223 -1.03 22.70 -13.06
CA ILE A 223 -0.70 24.03 -13.57
C ILE A 223 -0.79 25.10 -12.47
N ALA A 224 -1.85 25.08 -11.67
CA ALA A 224 -2.13 26.12 -10.69
C ALA A 224 -1.50 25.85 -9.31
N GLY A 225 -1.34 24.58 -8.92
CA GLY A 225 -0.81 24.20 -7.60
C GLY A 225 0.66 23.79 -7.62
N VAL A 226 1.10 23.06 -8.65
CA VAL A 226 2.45 22.46 -8.66
C VAL A 226 3.45 23.35 -9.38
N LEU A 227 3.15 23.84 -10.60
CA LEU A 227 4.12 24.62 -11.38
C LEU A 227 4.67 25.86 -10.68
N PRO A 228 3.88 26.64 -9.90
CA PRO A 228 4.39 27.81 -9.19
C PRO A 228 5.47 27.46 -8.15
N LEU A 229 5.44 26.25 -7.60
CA LEU A 229 6.38 25.77 -6.57
C LEU A 229 7.72 25.30 -7.14
N LEU A 230 7.78 24.97 -8.43
CA LEU A 230 9.00 24.43 -9.06
C LEU A 230 10.01 25.54 -9.29
N SER A 231 11.29 25.38 -8.97
CA SER A 231 12.30 26.41 -9.24
C SER A 231 12.86 26.36 -10.67
N SER A 232 12.80 25.19 -11.32
CA SER A 232 13.42 24.94 -12.63
C SER A 232 12.50 25.34 -13.80
N TRP A 233 12.92 26.30 -14.62
CA TRP A 233 12.17 26.73 -15.80
C TRP A 233 11.97 25.61 -16.85
N PRO A 234 13.00 24.81 -17.21
CA PRO A 234 12.79 23.67 -18.12
C PRO A 234 11.77 22.67 -17.59
N GLN A 235 11.76 22.42 -16.27
CA GLN A 235 10.78 21.53 -15.65
C GLN A 235 9.36 22.11 -15.76
N ARG A 236 9.18 23.41 -15.46
CA ARG A 236 7.87 24.08 -15.61
C ARG A 236 7.35 24.01 -17.04
N LEU A 237 8.20 24.26 -18.04
CA LEU A 237 7.81 24.22 -19.45
C LEU A 237 7.36 22.82 -19.86
N LEU A 238 8.14 21.79 -19.51
CA LEU A 238 7.83 20.40 -19.86
C LEU A 238 6.53 19.92 -19.20
N LEU A 239 6.35 20.18 -17.89
CA LEU A 239 5.17 19.74 -17.15
C LEU A 239 3.92 20.54 -17.53
N GLY A 240 4.04 21.85 -17.75
CA GLY A 240 2.93 22.69 -18.23
C GLY A 240 2.49 22.31 -19.63
N GLY A 241 3.44 22.15 -20.56
CA GLY A 241 3.17 21.68 -21.92
C GLY A 241 2.51 20.29 -21.93
N ALA A 242 3.00 19.37 -21.10
CA ALA A 242 2.41 18.04 -20.96
C ALA A 242 0.97 18.07 -20.42
N SER A 243 0.69 18.92 -19.44
CA SER A 243 -0.65 19.09 -18.85
C SER A 243 -1.66 19.64 -19.87
N LEU A 244 -1.23 20.59 -20.71
CA LEU A 244 -2.05 21.09 -21.82
C LEU A 244 -2.26 20.01 -22.90
N ALA A 245 -1.20 19.30 -23.28
CA ALA A 245 -1.23 18.26 -24.29
C ALA A 245 -2.18 17.10 -23.91
N VAL A 246 -2.12 16.60 -22.67
CA VAL A 246 -3.02 15.53 -22.23
C VAL A 246 -4.47 15.99 -22.16
N THR A 247 -4.72 17.24 -21.74
CA THR A 247 -6.07 17.80 -21.69
C THR A 247 -6.69 17.88 -23.09
N VAL A 248 -5.95 18.42 -24.07
CA VAL A 248 -6.39 18.46 -25.48
C VAL A 248 -6.57 17.06 -26.04
N SER A 249 -5.62 16.16 -25.75
CA SER A 249 -5.67 14.77 -26.22
C SER A 249 -6.91 14.02 -25.74
N MET A 250 -7.28 14.18 -24.46
CA MET A 250 -8.47 13.53 -23.91
C MET A 250 -9.77 14.09 -24.48
N GLY A 251 -9.78 15.34 -24.97
CA GLY A 251 -10.90 15.88 -25.75
C GLY A 251 -11.25 15.03 -26.98
N PHE A 252 -10.24 14.53 -27.70
CA PHE A 252 -10.46 13.60 -28.81
C PHE A 252 -11.05 12.27 -28.36
N ALA A 253 -10.67 11.76 -27.18
CA ALA A 253 -11.23 10.53 -26.62
C ALA A 253 -12.73 10.67 -26.30
N VAL A 254 -13.18 11.83 -25.82
CA VAL A 254 -14.61 12.11 -25.59
C VAL A 254 -15.37 12.16 -26.90
N VAL A 255 -14.84 12.85 -27.93
CA VAL A 255 -15.47 12.92 -29.26
C VAL A 255 -15.60 11.51 -29.85
N TYR A 256 -14.57 10.69 -29.72
CA TYR A 256 -14.60 9.30 -30.19
C TYR A 256 -15.57 8.41 -29.41
N GLY A 257 -15.58 8.50 -28.08
CA GLY A 257 -16.54 7.77 -27.25
C GLY A 257 -17.98 8.16 -27.57
N PHE A 258 -18.23 9.45 -27.81
CA PHE A 258 -19.54 9.95 -28.25
C PHE A 258 -19.92 9.42 -29.62
N ALA A 259 -18.99 9.42 -30.59
CA ALA A 259 -19.18 8.82 -31.90
C ALA A 259 -19.58 7.34 -31.80
N ARG A 260 -18.87 6.54 -30.98
CA ARG A 260 -19.21 5.13 -30.73
C ARG A 260 -20.59 4.96 -30.10
N ALA A 261 -20.94 5.80 -29.12
CA ALA A 261 -22.21 5.70 -28.42
C ALA A 261 -23.43 6.06 -29.29
N THR A 262 -23.29 7.00 -30.23
CA THR A 262 -24.40 7.46 -31.09
C THR A 262 -24.38 6.85 -32.49
N GLY A 263 -23.27 6.24 -32.90
CA GLY A 263 -23.03 5.83 -34.29
C GLY A 263 -22.71 6.98 -35.26
N GLY A 264 -22.61 8.22 -34.77
CA GLY A 264 -22.39 9.42 -35.57
C GLY A 264 -20.92 9.71 -35.91
N THR A 265 -20.69 10.70 -36.78
CA THR A 265 -19.34 11.23 -37.07
C THR A 265 -19.28 12.71 -36.67
N TYR A 266 -18.29 13.08 -35.86
CA TYR A 266 -18.15 14.42 -35.30
C TYR A 266 -16.73 14.91 -35.52
N PHE A 267 -16.57 16.10 -36.12
CA PHE A 267 -15.26 16.67 -36.47
C PHE A 267 -14.36 15.70 -37.28
N GLY A 268 -14.97 14.84 -38.12
CA GLY A 268 -14.25 13.84 -38.91
C GLY A 268 -13.86 12.56 -38.13
N ILE A 269 -14.31 12.42 -36.88
CA ILE A 269 -14.10 11.22 -36.05
C ILE A 269 -15.42 10.44 -35.97
N GLY A 270 -15.44 9.25 -36.55
CA GLY A 270 -16.53 8.29 -36.46
C GLY A 270 -16.17 7.05 -35.63
N PRO A 271 -17.10 6.08 -35.48
CA PRO A 271 -16.91 4.90 -34.62
C PRO A 271 -15.75 3.99 -35.06
N GLN A 272 -15.38 4.05 -36.33
CA GLN A 272 -14.35 3.22 -36.99
C GLN A 272 -13.04 4.00 -37.25
N SER A 273 -12.91 5.25 -36.76
CA SER A 273 -11.79 6.14 -37.06
C SER A 273 -10.53 5.86 -36.20
N PHE A 274 -10.09 4.60 -36.14
CA PHE A 274 -8.91 4.19 -35.36
C PHE A 274 -7.63 4.92 -35.78
N GLY A 275 -7.42 5.13 -37.08
CA GLY A 275 -6.25 5.85 -37.59
C GLY A 275 -6.19 7.30 -37.08
N THR A 276 -7.32 8.02 -37.14
CA THR A 276 -7.45 9.39 -36.62
C THR A 276 -7.19 9.46 -35.12
N MET A 277 -7.69 8.48 -34.37
CA MET A 277 -7.42 8.36 -32.93
C MET A 277 -5.95 8.11 -32.62
N VAL A 278 -5.27 7.26 -33.37
CA VAL A 278 -3.82 7.04 -33.19
C VAL A 278 -3.03 8.30 -33.50
N THR A 279 -3.34 8.98 -34.61
CA THR A 279 -2.62 10.17 -35.05
C THR A 279 -2.77 11.34 -34.08
N TYR A 280 -4.00 11.70 -33.70
CA TYR A 280 -4.19 12.89 -32.86
C TYR A 280 -4.08 12.57 -31.37
N HIS A 281 -4.87 11.61 -30.88
CA HIS A 281 -4.87 11.27 -29.45
C HIS A 281 -3.62 10.47 -29.04
N GLY A 282 -3.26 9.45 -29.82
CA GLY A 282 -2.11 8.58 -29.52
C GLY A 282 -0.78 9.33 -29.54
N GLN A 283 -0.47 10.05 -30.62
CA GLN A 283 0.80 10.79 -30.75
C GLN A 283 0.89 11.95 -29.75
N LEU A 284 -0.20 12.69 -29.51
CA LEU A 284 -0.18 13.78 -28.53
C LEU A 284 0.01 13.27 -27.10
N ASN A 285 -0.59 12.13 -26.74
CA ASN A 285 -0.29 11.48 -25.46
C ASN A 285 1.15 10.99 -25.37
N ALA A 286 1.71 10.51 -26.47
CA ALA A 286 3.06 9.98 -26.47
C ALA A 286 4.13 11.08 -26.38
N TYR A 287 4.12 11.99 -27.35
CA TYR A 287 5.16 12.99 -27.55
C TYR A 287 4.86 14.31 -26.85
N GLY A 288 3.59 14.66 -26.67
CA GLY A 288 3.17 15.88 -26.00
C GLY A 288 3.05 15.72 -24.49
N PHE A 289 2.59 14.56 -24.00
CA PHE A 289 2.36 14.33 -22.58
C PHE A 289 3.41 13.42 -21.93
N ALA A 290 3.46 12.13 -22.27
CA ALA A 290 4.17 11.13 -21.48
C ALA A 290 5.69 11.35 -21.47
N VAL A 291 6.31 11.58 -22.63
CA VAL A 291 7.76 11.85 -22.71
C VAL A 291 8.13 13.15 -21.98
N PRO A 292 7.52 14.32 -22.29
CA PRO A 292 7.88 15.56 -21.61
C PRO A 292 7.62 15.51 -20.10
N ALA A 293 6.54 14.88 -19.66
CA ALA A 293 6.22 14.78 -18.24
C ALA A 293 7.23 13.92 -17.47
N LEU A 294 7.59 12.75 -18.01
CA LEU A 294 8.60 11.87 -17.38
C LEU A 294 9.97 12.54 -17.36
N VAL A 295 10.37 13.20 -18.44
CA VAL A 295 11.65 13.96 -18.48
C VAL A 295 11.61 15.13 -17.49
N GLY A 296 10.50 15.88 -17.44
CA GLY A 296 10.29 16.99 -16.52
C GLY A 296 10.50 16.56 -15.07
N TRP A 297 9.85 15.48 -14.64
CA TRP A 297 10.02 14.95 -13.29
C TRP A 297 11.41 14.35 -12.99
N ARG A 298 12.17 13.98 -14.02
CA ARG A 298 13.56 13.52 -13.86
C ARG A 298 14.56 14.66 -13.66
N LEU A 299 14.21 15.91 -13.99
CA LEU A 299 15.07 17.07 -13.75
C LEU A 299 15.19 17.37 -12.25
N ALA A 300 14.09 17.21 -11.50
CA ALA A 300 14.08 17.27 -10.04
C ALA A 300 12.97 16.33 -9.54
N ILE A 301 13.39 15.21 -8.95
CA ILE A 301 12.47 14.17 -8.46
C ILE A 301 11.94 14.61 -7.09
N PRO A 302 10.62 14.73 -6.90
CA PRO A 302 10.07 14.98 -5.58
C PRO A 302 10.35 13.85 -4.61
N GLU A 303 10.74 14.20 -3.39
CA GLU A 303 10.88 13.25 -2.29
C GLU A 303 9.53 12.68 -1.88
N SER A 304 9.52 11.38 -1.53
CA SER A 304 8.34 10.76 -0.96
C SER A 304 8.20 11.18 0.51
N ARG A 305 6.97 11.47 0.93
CA ARG A 305 6.64 11.68 2.36
C ARG A 305 6.38 10.38 3.10
N ALA A 306 6.16 9.29 2.38
CA ALA A 306 5.99 8.00 3.01
C ALA A 306 7.33 7.52 3.57
N ARG A 307 7.27 6.84 4.72
CA ARG A 307 8.45 6.23 5.32
C ARG A 307 9.21 5.33 4.34
N SER A 308 10.53 5.29 4.50
CA SER A 308 11.39 4.37 3.75
C SER A 308 11.15 2.91 4.17
N PRO A 309 11.07 1.96 3.21
CA PRO A 309 10.92 0.53 3.51
C PRO A 309 12.10 -0.06 4.29
N GLY A 310 11.90 -1.23 4.87
CA GLY A 310 12.93 -1.94 5.64
C GLY A 310 12.92 -1.62 7.13
N ILE A 311 11.73 -1.49 7.72
CA ILE A 311 11.58 -1.45 9.18
C ILE A 311 12.16 -2.73 9.79
N PRO A 312 13.02 -2.64 10.81
CA PRO A 312 13.57 -3.80 11.48
C PRO A 312 12.49 -4.48 12.33
N ILE A 313 12.00 -5.62 11.84
CA ILE A 313 11.09 -6.50 12.56
C ILE A 313 11.82 -7.76 13.02
N SER A 314 11.42 -8.31 14.16
CA SER A 314 11.99 -9.57 14.64
C SER A 314 11.75 -10.70 13.66
N ARG A 315 12.69 -11.64 13.59
CA ARG A 315 12.57 -12.92 12.89
C ARG A 315 12.00 -14.01 13.79
N LEU A 316 11.68 -13.70 15.05
CA LEU A 316 11.07 -14.66 15.96
C LEU A 316 9.72 -15.12 15.40
N THR A 317 9.65 -16.39 15.02
CA THR A 317 8.43 -17.02 14.55
C THR A 317 7.95 -18.07 15.54
N GLY A 318 6.64 -18.27 15.54
CA GLY A 318 5.98 -19.30 16.32
C GLY A 318 6.08 -20.69 15.70
N GLY A 319 5.83 -21.71 16.51
CA GLY A 319 5.59 -23.07 16.03
C GLY A 319 4.12 -23.28 15.63
N TRP A 320 3.68 -24.54 15.59
CA TRP A 320 2.26 -24.87 15.42
C TRP A 320 1.40 -24.44 16.60
N SER A 321 1.97 -24.46 17.81
CA SER A 321 1.35 -23.96 19.03
C SER A 321 2.28 -22.97 19.73
N ILE A 322 1.70 -21.86 20.17
CA ILE A 322 2.32 -20.85 21.02
C ILE A 322 2.02 -21.22 22.47
N GLY A 323 0.82 -20.94 22.99
CA GLY A 323 0.48 -21.29 24.38
C GLY A 323 1.33 -20.54 25.43
N GLU A 324 1.03 -20.77 26.70
CA GLU A 324 1.63 -20.03 27.83
C GLU A 324 3.11 -20.37 28.08
N ASP A 325 3.52 -21.57 27.67
CA ASP A 325 4.84 -22.16 27.83
C ASP A 325 5.71 -21.98 26.56
N PHE A 326 5.25 -21.19 25.57
CA PHE A 326 5.97 -20.96 24.31
C PHE A 326 7.45 -20.60 24.53
N LEU A 327 7.72 -19.63 25.40
CA LEU A 327 9.05 -19.09 25.64
C LEU A 327 9.96 -20.13 26.31
N GLU A 328 9.41 -20.90 27.25
CA GLU A 328 10.12 -21.97 27.95
C GLU A 328 10.46 -23.12 26.99
N ARG A 329 9.48 -23.57 26.20
CA ARG A 329 9.70 -24.62 25.19
C ARG A 329 10.71 -24.23 24.10
N ARG A 330 10.91 -22.93 23.88
CA ARG A 330 11.88 -22.39 22.92
C ARG A 330 13.18 -21.94 23.58
N GLU A 331 13.31 -22.09 24.90
CA GLU A 331 14.49 -21.67 25.68
C GLU A 331 14.80 -20.17 25.49
N LEU A 332 13.76 -19.34 25.36
CA LEU A 332 13.87 -17.89 25.14
C LEU A 332 13.70 -17.08 26.43
N THR A 333 13.48 -17.71 27.57
CA THR A 333 13.40 -17.00 28.86
C THR A 333 14.77 -16.52 29.31
N GLY A 334 14.85 -15.26 29.72
CA GLY A 334 16.06 -14.66 30.31
C GLY A 334 16.02 -14.63 31.84
N ASP A 335 17.18 -14.37 32.45
CA ASP A 335 17.35 -14.32 33.90
C ASP A 335 17.10 -12.93 34.51
N ALA A 336 16.93 -11.90 33.67
CA ALA A 336 16.71 -10.54 34.14
C ALA A 336 15.34 -10.41 34.82
N THR A 337 15.29 -9.64 35.90
CA THR A 337 14.05 -9.32 36.60
C THR A 337 13.31 -8.20 35.87
N VAL A 338 12.14 -8.50 35.31
CA VAL A 338 11.27 -7.55 34.61
C VAL A 338 9.84 -7.66 35.15
N SER A 339 9.12 -6.54 35.23
CA SER A 339 7.79 -6.48 35.87
C SER A 339 6.64 -6.06 34.95
N GLY A 340 6.92 -5.41 33.82
CA GLY A 340 5.90 -4.85 32.94
C GLY A 340 6.24 -4.86 31.44
N MET A 341 5.32 -4.33 30.63
CA MET A 341 5.51 -4.12 29.19
C MET A 341 6.53 -3.02 28.89
N MET A 342 6.69 -2.07 29.81
CA MET A 342 7.69 -1.00 29.76
C MET A 342 8.66 -1.16 30.92
N ASP A 343 9.89 -0.67 30.73
CA ASP A 343 10.86 -0.57 31.83
C ASP A 343 10.53 0.63 32.71
N GLU A 344 10.55 1.79 32.07
CA GLU A 344 10.16 3.07 32.65
C GLU A 344 9.32 3.79 31.60
N VAL A 345 8.20 4.36 32.00
CA VAL A 345 7.37 5.17 31.09
C VAL A 345 8.14 6.42 30.63
N ASP A 346 9.02 6.96 31.47
CA ASP A 346 9.83 8.15 31.19
C ASP A 346 10.75 7.97 29.97
N ALA A 347 11.14 6.72 29.68
CA ALA A 347 11.93 6.39 28.50
C ALA A 347 11.22 6.76 27.18
N TYR A 348 9.89 6.91 27.18
CA TYR A 348 9.11 7.22 25.98
C TYR A 348 8.88 8.72 25.76
N GLN A 349 9.48 9.59 26.60
CA GLN A 349 9.34 11.04 26.48
C GLN A 349 9.61 11.52 25.04
N SER A 350 8.71 12.37 24.54
CA SER A 350 8.82 13.01 23.24
C SER A 350 8.03 14.32 23.20
N ASP A 351 8.10 15.06 22.11
CA ASP A 351 7.32 16.29 21.91
C ASP A 351 5.79 16.08 22.01
N ARG A 352 5.32 14.83 21.92
CA ARG A 352 3.90 14.45 22.04
C ARG A 352 3.59 13.56 23.23
N PHE A 353 4.59 13.29 24.07
CA PHE A 353 4.43 12.47 25.26
C PHE A 353 5.20 13.06 26.43
N ASP A 354 4.47 13.66 27.35
CA ASP A 354 4.92 14.06 28.67
C ASP A 354 4.59 12.94 29.67
N PRO A 355 5.58 12.15 30.10
CA PRO A 355 5.34 11.07 31.04
C PRO A 355 4.95 11.58 32.43
N SER A 356 5.27 12.83 32.79
CA SER A 356 4.98 13.40 34.12
C SER A 356 3.49 13.72 34.31
N ALA A 357 2.76 13.94 33.22
CA ALA A 357 1.32 14.14 33.23
C ALA A 357 0.52 12.84 33.42
N VAL A 358 1.11 11.68 33.11
CA VAL A 358 0.41 10.38 33.16
C VAL A 358 0.11 9.97 34.60
N ALA A 359 -1.13 9.56 34.87
CA ALA A 359 -1.57 9.16 36.19
C ALA A 359 -0.70 8.02 36.77
N PRO A 360 -0.36 8.04 38.08
CA PRO A 360 0.48 7.01 38.69
C PRO A 360 -0.05 5.57 38.54
N SER A 361 -1.38 5.38 38.56
CA SER A 361 -2.01 4.07 38.33
C SER A 361 -1.78 3.55 36.91
N VAL A 362 -1.89 4.43 35.90
CA VAL A 362 -1.61 4.12 34.50
C VAL A 362 -0.14 3.80 34.30
N ARG A 363 0.78 4.59 34.88
CA ARG A 363 2.23 4.32 34.81
C ARG A 363 2.56 2.94 35.40
N ARG A 364 2.04 2.67 36.60
CA ARG A 364 2.23 1.37 37.27
C ARG A 364 1.74 0.20 36.44
N PHE A 365 0.61 0.33 35.73
CA PHE A 365 0.12 -0.74 34.86
C PHE A 365 1.12 -1.10 33.74
N PHE A 366 1.78 -0.12 33.12
CA PHE A 366 2.77 -0.38 32.07
C PHE A 366 4.10 -0.92 32.62
N GLU A 367 4.54 -0.44 33.78
CA GLU A 367 5.81 -0.84 34.41
C GLU A 367 5.68 -2.14 35.23
N ARG A 368 4.46 -2.51 35.64
CA ARG A 368 4.15 -3.70 36.47
C ARG A 368 2.94 -4.48 35.95
N SER A 369 2.88 -4.71 34.64
CA SER A 369 1.77 -5.39 33.98
C SER A 369 1.50 -6.82 34.47
N GLY A 370 2.48 -7.47 35.12
CA GLY A 370 2.34 -8.79 35.72
C GLY A 370 1.50 -8.82 37.01
N ASP A 371 1.27 -7.66 37.65
CA ASP A 371 0.54 -7.55 38.91
C ASP A 371 -0.99 -7.49 38.72
N TYR A 372 -1.47 -7.44 37.47
CA TYR A 372 -2.86 -7.14 37.15
C TYR A 372 -3.61 -8.34 36.54
N GLU A 373 -4.90 -8.44 36.85
CA GLU A 373 -5.88 -9.26 36.16
C GLU A 373 -6.73 -8.39 35.21
N LEU A 374 -7.10 -8.96 34.07
CA LEU A 374 -7.80 -8.24 33.00
C LEU A 374 -9.15 -8.91 32.73
N ALA A 375 -10.21 -8.22 33.11
CA ALA A 375 -11.55 -8.51 32.62
C ALA A 375 -11.73 -7.81 31.27
N VAL A 376 -12.20 -8.53 30.25
CA VAL A 376 -12.34 -7.98 28.88
C VAL A 376 -13.75 -8.18 28.34
N SER A 377 -14.33 -7.10 27.80
CA SER A 377 -15.65 -7.11 27.16
C SER A 377 -15.54 -6.66 25.69
N PRO A 378 -15.88 -7.53 24.72
CA PRO A 378 -15.79 -7.20 23.30
C PRO A 378 -17.08 -6.54 22.76
N ASP A 379 -16.93 -5.49 21.97
CA ASP A 379 -17.96 -4.86 21.12
C ASP A 379 -17.59 -5.03 19.64
N TRP A 380 -18.20 -6.00 18.98
CA TRP A 380 -17.97 -6.31 17.56
C TRP A 380 -18.94 -5.58 16.63
N LYS A 381 -18.44 -5.08 15.50
CA LYS A 381 -19.29 -4.62 14.40
C LYS A 381 -19.65 -5.76 13.45
N THR A 382 -20.85 -5.71 12.89
CA THR A 382 -21.27 -6.57 11.77
C THR A 382 -20.68 -6.01 10.45
N PRO A 383 -20.10 -6.83 9.55
CA PRO A 383 -20.09 -8.30 9.52
C PRO A 383 -18.85 -8.96 10.18
N TRP A 384 -18.01 -8.20 10.87
CA TRP A 384 -16.75 -8.70 11.42
C TRP A 384 -16.93 -9.76 12.51
N ARG A 385 -18.01 -9.66 13.29
CA ARG A 385 -18.38 -10.68 14.29
C ARG A 385 -18.52 -12.08 13.66
N GLN A 386 -19.13 -12.19 12.48
CA GLN A 386 -19.31 -13.48 11.80
C GLN A 386 -17.98 -14.07 11.36
N LEU A 387 -17.07 -13.25 10.83
CA LEU A 387 -15.73 -13.69 10.44
C LEU A 387 -14.90 -14.16 11.65
N ALA A 388 -15.04 -13.48 12.78
CA ALA A 388 -14.36 -13.87 14.01
C ALA A 388 -14.78 -15.27 14.51
N ILE A 389 -16.05 -15.64 14.34
CA ILE A 389 -16.54 -17.00 14.67
C ILE A 389 -15.81 -18.07 13.84
N LEU A 390 -15.56 -17.79 12.56
CA LEU A 390 -14.85 -18.71 11.66
C LEU A 390 -13.35 -18.79 11.96
N TYR A 391 -12.73 -17.68 12.39
CA TYR A 391 -11.31 -17.61 12.73
C TYR A 391 -10.98 -18.21 14.10
N ARG A 392 -11.91 -18.18 15.06
CA ARG A 392 -11.70 -18.57 16.46
C ARG A 392 -11.06 -19.96 16.65
N PRO A 393 -11.51 -21.04 15.98
CA PRO A 393 -10.88 -22.36 16.14
C PRO A 393 -9.40 -22.37 15.79
N VAL A 394 -9.00 -21.59 14.77
CA VAL A 394 -7.61 -21.46 14.36
C VAL A 394 -6.81 -20.68 15.41
N ALA A 395 -7.36 -19.58 15.93
CA ALA A 395 -6.72 -18.79 16.98
C ALA A 395 -6.49 -19.59 18.27
N THR A 396 -7.51 -20.35 18.70
CA THR A 396 -7.43 -21.24 19.87
C THR A 396 -6.42 -22.35 19.64
N TRP A 397 -6.39 -22.95 18.45
CA TRP A 397 -5.42 -24.01 18.12
C TRP A 397 -3.98 -23.50 18.12
N ILE A 398 -3.73 -22.32 17.54
CA ILE A 398 -2.42 -21.67 17.60
C ILE A 398 -2.08 -21.27 19.04
N GLY A 399 -3.07 -20.96 19.88
CA GLY A 399 -2.87 -20.48 21.25
C GLY A 399 -2.32 -19.05 21.29
N GLN A 400 -2.80 -18.20 20.39
CA GLN A 400 -2.36 -16.80 20.22
C GLN A 400 -3.45 -15.99 19.51
N LEU A 401 -3.52 -14.67 19.75
CA LEU A 401 -4.47 -13.72 19.11
C LEU A 401 -5.95 -14.16 19.20
N SER A 402 -6.33 -14.90 20.25
CA SER A 402 -7.70 -15.38 20.46
C SER A 402 -8.60 -14.25 20.96
N VAL A 403 -9.11 -13.40 20.07
CA VAL A 403 -9.98 -12.27 20.43
C VAL A 403 -11.32 -12.77 20.99
N PRO A 404 -11.76 -12.30 22.18
CA PRO A 404 -12.99 -12.77 22.80
C PRO A 404 -14.24 -12.40 21.98
N LEU A 405 -15.21 -13.33 21.92
CA LEU A 405 -16.56 -13.08 21.35
C LEU A 405 -17.60 -12.76 22.43
N VAL A 406 -17.31 -13.12 23.68
CA VAL A 406 -18.13 -12.92 24.87
C VAL A 406 -17.24 -12.33 25.96
N SER A 407 -17.81 -11.57 26.88
CA SER A 407 -17.05 -10.99 28.00
C SER A 407 -16.38 -12.08 28.82
N ALA A 408 -15.09 -11.90 29.08
CA ALA A 408 -14.29 -12.75 29.96
C ALA A 408 -14.01 -11.96 31.23
N THR A 409 -14.85 -12.19 32.25
CA THR A 409 -14.83 -11.51 33.55
C THR A 409 -14.82 -12.53 34.68
N GLY A 410 -14.52 -12.09 35.91
CA GLY A 410 -14.47 -12.98 37.08
C GLY A 410 -13.46 -14.11 36.87
N GLU A 411 -13.90 -15.36 37.00
CA GLU A 411 -13.04 -16.55 36.85
C GLU A 411 -12.41 -16.69 35.45
N LEU A 412 -13.02 -16.08 34.41
CA LEU A 412 -12.50 -16.11 33.05
C LEU A 412 -11.55 -14.94 32.74
N ALA A 413 -11.32 -14.03 33.69
CA ALA A 413 -10.38 -12.94 33.54
C ALA A 413 -8.97 -13.46 33.22
N LEU A 414 -8.26 -12.71 32.38
CA LEU A 414 -6.90 -13.04 31.99
C LEU A 414 -5.94 -12.69 33.12
N SER A 415 -5.18 -13.67 33.60
CA SER A 415 -4.06 -13.42 34.50
C SER A 415 -2.75 -13.40 33.71
N GLY A 416 -1.86 -12.47 34.05
CA GLY A 416 -0.58 -12.30 33.37
C GLY A 416 0.62 -12.69 34.23
N ARG A 417 1.73 -13.00 33.55
CA ARG A 417 3.08 -12.94 34.10
C ARG A 417 3.99 -12.23 33.12
N VAL A 418 5.00 -11.54 33.65
CA VAL A 418 6.04 -10.91 32.83
C VAL A 418 7.35 -11.66 33.04
N VAL A 419 8.06 -11.95 31.96
CA VAL A 419 9.33 -12.67 31.96
C VAL A 419 10.33 -11.99 31.05
N ALA A 420 11.62 -12.04 31.39
CA ALA A 420 12.66 -11.55 30.50
C ALA A 420 12.79 -12.47 29.28
N VAL A 421 13.22 -11.91 28.15
CA VAL A 421 13.39 -12.64 26.90
C VAL A 421 14.82 -12.51 26.40
N ASN A 422 15.45 -13.65 26.18
CA ASN A 422 16.68 -13.77 25.42
C ASN A 422 16.32 -13.91 23.93
N GLY A 423 16.36 -12.78 23.22
CA GLY A 423 15.94 -12.71 21.82
C GLY A 423 16.77 -13.56 20.86
N VAL A 424 16.16 -13.97 19.73
CA VAL A 424 16.88 -14.63 18.61
C VAL A 424 17.63 -13.63 17.73
N ASP A 425 17.25 -12.35 17.84
CA ASP A 425 17.86 -11.21 17.18
C ASP A 425 17.67 -9.95 18.04
N ALA A 426 18.38 -8.88 17.66
CA ALA A 426 18.29 -7.58 18.35
C ALA A 426 16.90 -6.94 18.27
N GLN A 427 15.99 -7.45 17.44
CA GLN A 427 14.64 -6.92 17.27
C GLN A 427 13.58 -7.66 18.08
N THR A 428 13.91 -8.80 18.68
CA THR A 428 12.96 -9.70 19.35
C THR A 428 12.28 -9.01 20.53
N GLY A 429 13.03 -8.20 21.25
CA GLY A 429 12.64 -7.54 22.48
C GLY A 429 13.17 -8.25 23.72
N ASP A 430 13.09 -7.56 24.86
CA ASP A 430 13.79 -7.92 26.09
C ASP A 430 12.86 -8.47 27.18
N ARG A 431 11.54 -8.33 27.00
CA ARG A 431 10.53 -8.78 27.96
C ARG A 431 9.28 -9.29 27.27
N ALA A 432 8.59 -10.23 27.88
CA ALA A 432 7.33 -10.75 27.39
C ALA A 432 6.26 -10.68 28.46
N TRP A 433 5.07 -10.28 28.04
CA TRP A 433 3.86 -10.42 28.84
C TRP A 433 3.05 -11.59 28.30
N VAL A 434 2.98 -12.65 29.11
CA VAL A 434 2.19 -13.84 28.83
C VAL A 434 0.91 -13.73 29.65
N ARG A 435 -0.23 -13.63 28.98
CA ARG A 435 -1.55 -13.54 29.61
C ARG A 435 -2.45 -14.64 29.11
N SER A 436 -3.15 -15.30 30.02
CA SER A 436 -4.05 -16.38 29.65
C SER A 436 -5.10 -16.69 30.71
N ASN A 437 -6.16 -17.36 30.27
CA ASN A 437 -7.17 -18.01 31.10
C ASN A 437 -7.28 -19.51 30.76
N ALA A 438 -6.31 -20.10 30.05
CA ALA A 438 -6.40 -21.48 29.56
C ALA A 438 -6.45 -22.52 30.69
N GLY A 439 -5.90 -22.20 31.87
CA GLY A 439 -6.06 -23.02 33.08
C GLY A 439 -7.45 -22.97 33.72
N ARG A 440 -8.30 -22.00 33.32
CA ARG A 440 -9.65 -21.75 33.89
C ARG A 440 -10.77 -21.94 32.86
N ALA A 441 -10.46 -21.86 31.57
CA ALA A 441 -11.39 -21.94 30.46
C ALA A 441 -11.00 -23.08 29.50
N THR A 442 -11.98 -23.70 28.85
CA THR A 442 -11.74 -24.80 27.90
C THR A 442 -12.29 -24.47 26.52
N GLY A 443 -11.72 -25.11 25.50
CA GLY A 443 -12.17 -24.96 24.12
C GLY A 443 -12.11 -23.50 23.66
N ALA A 444 -13.23 -23.01 23.14
CA ALA A 444 -13.28 -21.71 22.46
C ALA A 444 -13.02 -20.52 23.41
N ASP A 445 -13.32 -20.65 24.72
CA ASP A 445 -13.17 -19.58 25.72
C ASP A 445 -11.75 -19.47 26.28
N SER A 446 -10.90 -20.46 25.97
CA SER A 446 -9.47 -20.41 26.26
C SER A 446 -8.79 -19.37 25.36
N MET A 447 -8.11 -18.43 26.01
CA MET A 447 -7.38 -17.34 25.40
C MET A 447 -5.98 -17.32 25.95
N THR A 448 -5.01 -17.23 25.05
CA THR A 448 -3.61 -17.04 25.38
C THR A 448 -3.05 -15.94 24.50
N TYR A 449 -2.27 -15.05 25.09
CA TYR A 449 -1.50 -14.05 24.38
C TYR A 449 -0.08 -14.02 24.90
N VAL A 450 0.86 -14.13 23.98
CA VAL A 450 2.29 -13.96 24.24
C VAL A 450 2.74 -12.76 23.43
N GLY A 451 2.87 -11.61 24.09
CA GLY A 451 3.40 -10.38 23.49
C GLY A 451 4.82 -10.14 23.99
N ILE A 452 5.76 -9.93 23.08
CA ILE A 452 7.16 -9.63 23.41
C ILE A 452 7.38 -8.15 23.11
N TYR A 453 7.82 -7.40 24.11
CA TYR A 453 7.86 -5.95 24.11
C TYR A 453 9.30 -5.45 24.14
N ASP A 454 9.50 -4.30 23.52
CA ASP A 454 10.70 -3.49 23.68
C ASP A 454 10.46 -2.03 23.29
N ARG A 455 11.42 -1.19 23.64
CA ARG A 455 11.49 0.19 23.18
C ARG A 455 12.18 0.26 21.82
N TYR A 456 11.41 0.58 20.79
CA TYR A 456 11.94 0.83 19.45
C TYR A 456 12.17 2.33 19.24
N VAL A 457 13.37 2.73 18.83
CA VAL A 457 13.69 4.15 18.54
C VAL A 457 13.97 4.33 17.06
N SER A 458 13.29 5.29 16.43
CA SER A 458 13.44 5.62 15.02
C SER A 458 13.31 7.14 14.82
N THR A 459 14.23 7.73 14.06
CA THR A 459 14.24 9.18 13.76
C THR A 459 14.08 10.07 15.01
N GLY A 460 14.70 9.68 16.14
CA GLY A 460 14.63 10.43 17.40
C GLY A 460 13.34 10.25 18.21
N ARG A 461 12.44 9.34 17.81
CA ARG A 461 11.19 9.05 18.52
C ARG A 461 11.18 7.64 19.08
N SER A 462 10.61 7.49 20.27
CA SER A 462 10.39 6.20 20.93
C SER A 462 9.00 5.64 20.60
N TYR A 463 8.95 4.36 20.32
CA TYR A 463 7.74 3.58 20.07
C TYR A 463 7.74 2.38 21.00
N LEU A 464 6.57 2.00 21.51
CA LEU A 464 6.40 0.68 22.10
C LEU A 464 6.24 -0.32 20.95
N ARG A 465 7.19 -1.23 20.82
CA ARG A 465 7.10 -2.32 19.87
C ARG A 465 6.64 -3.57 20.59
N VAL A 466 5.67 -4.28 19.99
CA VAL A 466 5.16 -5.55 20.49
C VAL A 466 5.18 -6.57 19.36
N THR A 467 5.75 -7.75 19.60
CA THR A 467 5.77 -8.85 18.65
C THR A 467 4.96 -10.02 19.19
N PHE A 468 3.96 -10.45 18.43
CA PHE A 468 3.17 -11.65 18.67
C PHE A 468 3.66 -12.76 17.75
N PRO A 469 4.34 -13.81 18.27
CA PRO A 469 4.76 -14.95 17.47
C PRO A 469 3.56 -15.68 16.88
N LEU A 470 3.61 -16.02 15.59
CA LEU A 470 2.57 -16.76 14.85
C LEU A 470 3.18 -17.97 14.14
N SER A 471 2.37 -18.93 13.72
CA SER A 471 2.89 -20.11 13.02
C SER A 471 3.63 -19.71 11.72
N GLY A 472 4.95 -19.91 11.68
CA GLY A 472 5.82 -19.53 10.55
C GLY A 472 5.92 -18.02 10.28
N SER A 473 5.44 -17.18 11.20
CA SER A 473 5.31 -15.72 11.03
C SER A 473 5.40 -15.00 12.38
N ASN A 474 5.28 -13.68 12.39
CA ASN A 474 4.89 -12.91 13.56
C ASN A 474 4.07 -11.69 13.14
N LEU A 475 3.32 -11.15 14.09
CA LEU A 475 2.65 -9.87 13.98
C LEU A 475 3.36 -8.88 14.91
N THR A 476 4.01 -7.88 14.34
CA THR A 476 4.69 -6.81 15.09
C THR A 476 3.88 -5.53 15.01
N GLY A 477 3.44 -5.02 16.16
CA GLY A 477 2.91 -3.68 16.32
C GLY A 477 4.02 -2.71 16.69
N ILE A 478 4.11 -1.59 15.97
CA ILE A 478 4.90 -0.42 16.34
C ILE A 478 3.91 0.66 16.74
N LEU A 479 3.89 1.01 18.02
CA LEU A 479 2.88 1.85 18.62
C LEU A 479 3.52 3.16 19.09
N ARG A 480 2.97 4.28 18.64
CA ARG A 480 3.27 5.60 19.20
C ARG A 480 2.76 5.64 20.63
N VAL A 481 3.52 6.28 21.50
CA VAL A 481 3.13 6.57 22.89
C VAL A 481 2.78 8.05 22.94
N GLU A 482 1.55 8.37 23.32
CA GLU A 482 1.01 9.74 23.35
C GLU A 482 0.19 9.93 24.65
N ASN A 483 0.07 11.16 25.14
CA ASN A 483 -0.85 11.46 26.24
C ASN A 483 -2.30 11.45 25.73
N GLY A 484 -3.25 11.12 26.60
CA GLY A 484 -4.69 11.23 26.35
C GLY A 484 -5.45 11.68 27.60
N GLY A 485 -6.78 11.62 27.55
CA GLY A 485 -7.63 12.15 28.62
C GLY A 485 -7.73 13.68 28.57
N ALA A 486 -8.55 14.26 29.45
CA ALA A 486 -8.76 15.71 29.48
C ALA A 486 -7.50 16.47 29.91
N ASP A 487 -6.76 15.91 30.88
CA ASP A 487 -5.59 16.54 31.51
C ASP A 487 -4.25 15.88 31.14
N GLY A 488 -4.24 14.99 30.15
CA GLY A 488 -3.02 14.26 29.73
C GLY A 488 -2.68 13.04 30.60
N GLU A 489 -3.56 12.70 31.55
CA GLU A 489 -3.40 11.64 32.54
C GLU A 489 -3.46 10.21 31.99
N ALA A 490 -4.04 10.05 30.80
CA ALA A 490 -4.12 8.76 30.12
C ALA A 490 -2.90 8.51 29.24
N LEU A 491 -2.61 7.23 28.98
CA LEU A 491 -1.58 6.82 28.03
C LEU A 491 -2.24 6.16 26.81
N VAL A 492 -1.96 6.72 25.63
CA VAL A 492 -2.48 6.26 24.35
C VAL A 492 -1.38 5.55 23.57
N LEU A 493 -1.64 4.30 23.19
CA LEU A 493 -0.82 3.54 22.25
C LEU A 493 -1.52 3.51 20.90
N SER A 494 -0.87 4.02 19.85
CA SER A 494 -1.48 4.12 18.52
C SER A 494 -0.59 3.53 17.43
N SER A 495 -1.13 2.59 16.65
CA SER A 495 -0.49 2.10 15.43
C SER A 495 -0.85 2.93 14.20
N PHE A 496 -1.62 4.01 14.35
CA PHE A 496 -1.90 4.92 13.24
C PHE A 496 -0.62 5.69 12.92
N PRO A 497 -0.19 5.70 11.65
CA PRO A 497 0.95 6.51 11.26
C PRO A 497 0.59 7.99 11.25
N GLU A 498 1.61 8.84 11.34
CA GLU A 498 1.44 10.26 11.09
C GLU A 498 0.93 10.53 9.66
N GLY A 499 0.39 11.74 9.45
CA GLY A 499 -0.08 12.19 8.15
C GLY A 499 0.96 11.95 7.05
N GLY A 500 0.52 11.44 5.90
CA GLY A 500 1.42 11.07 4.81
C GLY A 500 2.17 9.75 5.02
N ASN A 501 1.87 8.99 6.07
CA ASN A 501 2.58 7.76 6.43
C ASN A 501 4.04 8.05 6.79
N GLY A 502 4.28 9.18 7.46
CA GLY A 502 5.59 9.78 7.69
C GLY A 502 6.43 9.11 8.78
N ASP A 503 5.88 8.10 9.46
CA ASP A 503 6.55 7.42 10.56
C ASP A 503 6.29 5.90 10.57
N ASP A 504 6.84 5.22 11.58
CA ASP A 504 6.94 3.76 11.62
C ASP A 504 5.71 3.07 12.20
N ALA A 505 4.76 3.83 12.74
CA ALA A 505 3.62 3.27 13.45
C ALA A 505 2.77 2.36 12.55
N GLY A 506 2.45 1.18 13.07
CA GLY A 506 1.67 0.22 12.30
C GLY A 506 1.76 -1.22 12.75
N LEU A 507 0.94 -2.04 12.09
CA LEU A 507 0.89 -3.48 12.28
C LEU A 507 1.54 -4.18 11.09
N TYR A 508 2.59 -4.94 11.34
CA TYR A 508 3.43 -5.58 10.33
C TYR A 508 3.39 -7.10 10.49
N LEU A 509 3.21 -7.83 9.39
CA LEU A 509 3.26 -9.27 9.35
C LEU A 509 4.57 -9.73 8.69
N LEU A 510 5.30 -10.65 9.31
CA LEU A 510 6.47 -11.28 8.72
C LEU A 510 6.05 -12.38 7.74
N VAL A 511 6.31 -12.21 6.45
CA VAL A 511 6.01 -13.20 5.40
C VAL A 511 7.27 -13.50 4.59
N GLY A 512 7.74 -14.75 4.62
CA GLY A 512 8.86 -15.21 3.80
C GLY A 512 10.17 -14.42 4.01
N GLY A 513 10.42 -13.95 5.23
CA GLY A 513 11.61 -13.15 5.57
C GLY A 513 11.50 -11.66 5.22
N GLY A 514 10.36 -11.19 4.69
CA GLY A 514 10.04 -9.79 4.49
C GLY A 514 8.85 -9.33 5.34
N SER A 515 8.69 -8.02 5.51
CA SER A 515 7.56 -7.43 6.23
C SER A 515 6.42 -7.04 5.28
N VAL A 516 5.18 -7.16 5.76
CA VAL A 516 3.98 -6.63 5.09
C VAL A 516 3.24 -5.74 6.08
N ARG A 517 3.03 -4.47 5.75
CA ARG A 517 2.16 -3.57 6.51
C ARG A 517 0.70 -3.98 6.28
N LEU A 518 0.05 -4.47 7.32
CA LEU A 518 -1.36 -4.82 7.26
C LEU A 518 -2.21 -3.56 7.11
N PRO A 519 -3.36 -3.60 6.42
CA PRO A 519 -4.30 -2.48 6.37
C PRO A 519 -5.10 -2.32 7.67
N LEU A 520 -4.54 -2.77 8.79
CA LEU A 520 -5.11 -2.70 10.13
C LEU A 520 -4.44 -1.58 10.92
N ASN A 521 -5.22 -0.89 11.75
CA ASN A 521 -4.71 0.03 12.74
C ASN A 521 -5.38 -0.23 14.08
N GLU A 522 -4.66 0.05 15.16
CA GLU A 522 -5.17 -0.03 16.51
C GLU A 522 -4.85 1.21 17.34
N THR A 523 -5.74 1.49 18.28
CA THR A 523 -5.53 2.47 19.35
C THR A 523 -5.93 1.83 20.66
N LEU A 524 -5.06 1.88 21.66
CA LEU A 524 -5.30 1.46 23.02
C LEU A 524 -5.17 2.69 23.92
N VAL A 525 -6.25 3.10 24.55
CA VAL A 525 -6.27 4.20 25.53
C VAL A 525 -6.36 3.56 26.92
N VAL A 526 -5.45 3.92 27.82
CA VAL A 526 -5.46 3.46 29.21
C VAL A 526 -5.64 4.68 30.12
N GLU A 527 -6.74 4.70 30.86
CA GLU A 527 -7.17 5.78 31.73
C GLU A 527 -7.16 5.33 33.19
N PRO A 528 -6.86 6.25 34.13
CA PRO A 528 -7.05 5.97 35.55
C PRO A 528 -8.53 5.69 35.82
N ASP A 529 -8.79 4.76 36.73
CA ASP A 529 -10.10 4.58 37.33
C ASP A 529 -10.09 5.30 38.69
N ASP A 530 -11.20 5.96 39.04
CA ASP A 530 -11.32 6.78 40.26
C ASP A 530 -11.19 5.94 41.55
N GLU A 531 -11.33 4.61 41.44
CA GLU A 531 -11.17 3.66 42.53
C GLU A 531 -9.75 3.06 42.64
N SER A 532 -9.23 2.96 43.88
CA SER A 532 -8.18 2.03 44.37
C SER A 532 -7.10 1.51 43.39
N GLY A 533 -6.54 2.36 42.54
CA GLY A 533 -5.41 1.99 41.67
C GLY A 533 -5.74 1.02 40.53
N SER A 534 -7.02 0.85 40.20
CA SER A 534 -7.44 0.22 38.94
C SER A 534 -7.22 1.15 37.75
N VAL A 535 -7.24 0.57 36.55
CA VAL A 535 -7.23 1.32 35.30
C VAL A 535 -8.26 0.73 34.35
N HIS A 536 -8.86 1.59 33.54
CA HIS A 536 -9.71 1.19 32.44
C HIS A 536 -8.93 1.30 31.13
N ALA A 537 -9.15 0.36 30.22
CA ALA A 537 -8.56 0.47 28.89
C ALA A 537 -9.56 0.23 27.77
N VAL A 538 -9.47 1.03 26.71
CA VAL A 538 -10.28 0.90 25.50
C VAL A 538 -9.36 0.64 24.32
N HIS A 539 -9.43 -0.58 23.77
CA HIS A 539 -8.67 -1.00 22.60
C HIS A 539 -9.58 -1.07 21.39
N ARG A 540 -9.31 -0.24 20.39
CA ARG A 540 -10.06 -0.17 19.14
C ARG A 540 -9.20 -0.66 17.99
N VAL A 541 -9.75 -1.55 17.17
CA VAL A 541 -9.09 -2.06 15.96
C VAL A 541 -9.92 -1.72 14.72
N GLU A 542 -9.25 -1.24 13.69
CA GLU A 542 -9.83 -0.80 12.43
C GLU A 542 -9.15 -1.47 11.23
N LEU A 543 -9.94 -1.79 10.21
CA LEU A 543 -9.47 -2.28 8.91
C LEU A 543 -9.84 -1.24 7.86
N LEU A 544 -8.84 -0.66 7.17
CA LEU A 544 -9.05 0.40 6.18
C LEU A 544 -9.89 1.58 6.71
N GLY A 545 -9.76 1.92 8.00
CA GLY A 545 -10.52 2.98 8.67
C GLY A 545 -11.93 2.58 9.10
N VAL A 546 -12.36 1.35 8.83
CA VAL A 546 -13.64 0.81 9.31
C VAL A 546 -13.40 0.07 10.62
N ARG A 547 -14.13 0.46 11.67
CA ARG A 547 -14.06 -0.21 12.98
C ARG A 547 -14.46 -1.68 12.88
N VAL A 548 -13.55 -2.57 13.27
CA VAL A 548 -13.78 -4.02 13.32
C VAL A 548 -14.40 -4.39 14.66
N PHE A 549 -13.72 -4.04 15.75
CA PHE A 549 -14.18 -4.25 17.11
C PHE A 549 -13.56 -3.25 18.08
N THR A 550 -14.12 -3.19 19.29
CA THR A 550 -13.58 -2.48 20.44
C THR A 550 -13.57 -3.43 21.63
N LEU A 551 -12.45 -3.54 22.33
CA LEU A 551 -12.33 -4.27 23.59
C LEU A 551 -12.26 -3.25 24.72
N ARG A 552 -13.12 -3.43 25.72
CA ARG A 552 -13.06 -2.66 26.97
C ARG A 552 -12.48 -3.56 28.05
N TYR A 553 -11.46 -3.06 28.74
CA TYR A 553 -10.79 -3.78 29.80
C TYR A 553 -11.03 -3.07 31.12
N ASP A 554 -11.40 -3.87 32.12
CA ASP A 554 -11.36 -3.47 33.53
C ASP A 554 -10.14 -4.17 34.13
N ILE A 555 -9.13 -3.38 34.50
CA ILE A 555 -7.81 -3.89 34.87
C ILE A 555 -7.60 -3.59 36.35
N ARG A 556 -7.49 -4.66 37.15
CA ARG A 556 -7.42 -4.59 38.61
C ARG A 556 -6.19 -5.30 39.12
N LEU A 557 -5.63 -4.83 40.23
CA LEU A 557 -4.54 -5.52 40.89
C LEU A 557 -5.00 -6.92 41.32
N ALA A 558 -4.18 -7.93 41.02
CA ALA A 558 -4.43 -9.29 41.48
C ALA A 558 -4.36 -9.31 43.01
N VAL A 559 -5.47 -9.64 43.66
CA VAL A 559 -5.53 -9.71 45.13
C VAL A 559 -4.86 -11.02 45.59
N GLY A 560 -3.74 -10.92 46.31
CA GLY A 560 -3.12 -12.06 47.01
C GLY A 560 -1.85 -12.66 46.39
N ARG A 561 -0.93 -11.85 45.84
CA ARG A 561 0.46 -12.27 45.59
C ARG A 561 1.42 -11.60 46.56
#